data_AF-A0A352PSK1-F1
#
_entry.id   AF-A0A352PSK1-F1
#
_cell.length_a   1.000
_cell.length_b   1.000
_cell.length_c   1.000
_cell.angle_alpha   90.00
_cell.angle_beta   90.00
_cell.angle_gamma   90.00
#
_symmetry.space_group_name_H-M   'P 1'
#
loop_
_entity.id
_entity.type
_entity.pdbx_description
1 polymer ?
#
loop_
_entity_poly.entity_id
_entity_poly.type
_entity_poly.pdbx_seq_one_letter_code
_entity_poly.pdbx_strand_id
1 'polypeptide(L)'
;MSMATQLTVISCDKPDPDRKVLLPEGKFKHFQNILGVVLRDAQDTWADLWEELQDQVTDGVMVLPSAEEGFRPQCGWPEFLEKMWLLKHYIDHARRFSEGK
;
A
#
# COMPACT_ATOMS: atom_id res chain seq x y z
N MET A 1 -13.62 55.16 15.29
CA MET A 1 -12.30 55.06 14.62
C MET A 1 -11.90 53.60 14.66
N SER A 2 -12.13 52.85 13.57
CA SER A 2 -11.83 51.42 13.47
C SER A 2 -10.48 51.28 12.76
N MET A 3 -9.48 50.72 13.43
CA MET A 3 -8.16 50.45 12.86
C MET A 3 -8.28 49.21 11.97
N ALA A 4 -8.13 49.38 10.66
CA ALA A 4 -8.06 48.27 9.72
C ALA A 4 -6.76 47.49 9.95
N THR A 5 -6.87 46.25 10.42
CA THR A 5 -5.71 45.36 10.60
C THR A 5 -5.19 44.95 9.22
N GLN A 6 -4.01 45.46 8.88
CA GLN A 6 -3.34 45.13 7.63
C GLN A 6 -2.62 43.79 7.81
N LEU A 7 -3.08 42.76 7.10
CA LEU A 7 -2.46 41.44 7.10
C LEU A 7 -1.32 41.44 6.07
N THR A 8 -0.10 41.22 6.54
CA THR A 8 1.09 41.12 5.70
C THR A 8 1.28 39.66 5.29
N VAL A 9 1.26 39.38 3.98
CA VAL A 9 1.62 38.07 3.45
C VAL A 9 3.12 37.90 3.60
N ILE A 10 3.54 36.99 4.48
CA ILE A 10 4.93 36.53 4.53
C ILE A 10 5.10 35.53 3.39
N SER A 11 5.46 36.04 2.20
CA SER A 11 6.00 35.16 1.14
C SER A 11 7.37 34.71 1.62
N CYS A 12 7.48 33.45 2.06
CA CYS A 12 8.77 32.81 2.25
C CYS A 12 9.42 32.54 0.88
N ASP A 13 9.89 33.59 0.21
CA ASP A 13 10.81 33.51 -0.93
C ASP A 13 12.26 33.35 -0.47
N LYS A 14 12.48 32.54 0.59
CA LYS A 14 13.80 32.01 0.86
C LYS A 14 13.90 30.71 0.10
N PRO A 15 14.74 30.61 -0.96
CA PRO A 15 15.07 29.30 -1.50
C PRO A 15 15.68 28.52 -0.33
N ASP A 16 14.97 27.48 0.10
CA ASP A 16 15.49 26.52 1.06
C ASP A 16 16.80 25.97 0.46
N PRO A 17 17.98 26.33 1.02
CA PRO A 17 19.26 25.98 0.43
C PRO A 17 19.50 24.46 0.45
N ASP A 18 18.66 23.70 1.13
CA ASP A 18 18.76 22.25 1.27
C ASP A 18 17.68 21.46 0.51
N ARG A 19 16.87 22.12 -0.33
CA ARG A 19 16.09 21.40 -1.35
C ARG A 19 17.04 20.83 -2.41
N LYS A 20 17.66 19.69 -2.10
CA LYS A 20 18.36 18.86 -3.08
C LYS A 20 17.33 18.38 -4.10
N VAL A 21 17.23 19.12 -5.20
CA VAL A 21 16.57 18.65 -6.40
C VAL A 21 17.32 17.39 -6.83
N LEU A 22 16.75 16.23 -6.54
CA LEU A 22 17.34 14.95 -6.91
C LEU A 22 17.56 14.97 -8.43
N LEU A 23 18.79 14.66 -8.84
CA LEU A 23 19.09 14.40 -10.24
C LEU A 23 18.18 13.26 -10.76
N PRO A 24 17.87 13.21 -12.07
CA PRO A 24 16.98 12.20 -12.64
C PRO A 24 17.32 10.76 -12.20
N GLU A 25 18.61 10.43 -12.08
CA GLU A 25 19.09 9.12 -11.62
C GLU A 25 18.79 8.90 -10.13
N GLY A 26 18.91 9.94 -9.31
CA GLY A 26 18.57 9.92 -7.89
C GLY A 26 17.06 9.76 -7.67
N LYS A 27 16.24 10.42 -8.50
CA LYS A 27 14.78 10.23 -8.50
C LYS A 27 14.44 8.79 -8.89
N PHE A 28 15.03 8.28 -9.96
CA PHE A 28 14.78 6.92 -10.44
C PHE A 28 15.12 5.86 -9.39
N LYS A 29 16.29 5.97 -8.73
CA LYS A 29 16.66 5.05 -7.65
C LYS A 29 15.70 5.14 -6.46
N HIS A 30 15.26 6.35 -6.09
CA HIS A 30 14.27 6.53 -5.06
C HIS A 30 12.92 5.88 -5.42
N PHE A 31 12.47 6.04 -6.67
CA PHE A 31 11.27 5.38 -7.20
C PHE A 31 11.38 3.85 -7.15
N GLN A 32 12.49 3.27 -7.59
CA GLN A 32 12.72 1.83 -7.53
C GLN A 32 12.70 1.30 -6.08
N ASN A 33 13.29 2.04 -5.14
CA ASN A 33 13.27 1.65 -3.73
C ASN A 33 11.85 1.64 -3.17
N ILE A 34 11.05 2.67 -3.44
CA ILE A 34 9.64 2.73 -2.99
C ILE A 34 8.85 1.58 -3.60
N LEU A 35 8.97 1.37 -4.91
CA LEU A 35 8.27 0.29 -5.60
C LEU A 35 8.67 -1.08 -5.05
N GLY A 36 9.96 -1.29 -4.76
CA GLY A 36 10.46 -2.51 -4.16
C GLY A 36 9.88 -2.80 -2.77
N VAL A 37 9.69 -1.76 -1.94
CA VAL A 37 9.03 -1.90 -0.64
C VAL A 37 7.55 -2.21 -0.81
N VAL A 38 6.82 -1.42 -1.62
CA VAL A 38 5.38 -1.61 -1.84
C VAL A 38 5.06 -2.99 -2.41
N LEU A 39 5.87 -3.48 -3.35
CA LEU A 39 5.68 -4.82 -3.92
C LEU A 39 6.00 -5.93 -2.92
N ARG A 40 6.97 -5.72 -2.02
CA ARG A 40 7.23 -6.67 -0.94
C ARG A 40 6.06 -6.74 0.02
N ASP A 41 5.57 -5.59 0.48
CA ASP A 41 4.41 -5.54 1.39
C ASP A 41 3.18 -6.20 0.74
N ALA A 42 2.98 -6.02 -0.58
CA ALA A 42 1.96 -6.72 -1.34
C ALA A 42 2.15 -8.25 -1.35
N GLN A 43 3.39 -8.72 -1.56
CA GLN A 43 3.72 -10.14 -1.56
C GLN A 43 3.52 -10.77 -0.19
N ASP A 44 3.96 -10.10 0.87
CA ASP A 44 3.82 -10.58 2.25
C ASP A 44 2.33 -10.65 2.63
N THR A 45 1.55 -9.59 2.33
CA THR A 45 0.11 -9.58 2.56
C THR A 45 -0.62 -10.67 1.77
N TRP A 46 -0.20 -10.93 0.53
CA TRP A 46 -0.74 -12.02 -0.27
C TRP A 46 -0.39 -13.39 0.30
N ALA A 47 0.83 -13.58 0.80
CA ALA A 47 1.24 -14.83 1.44
C ALA A 47 0.36 -15.14 2.66
N ASP A 48 0.14 -14.16 3.55
CA ASP A 48 -0.75 -14.30 4.70
C ASP A 48 -2.17 -14.69 4.29
N LEU A 49 -2.74 -14.03 3.28
CA LEU A 49 -4.06 -14.37 2.74
C LEU A 49 -4.09 -15.76 2.13
N TRP A 50 -3.00 -16.17 1.47
CA TRP A 50 -2.89 -17.47 0.83
C TRP A 50 -2.80 -18.59 1.86
N GLU A 51 -2.14 -18.38 3.00
CA GLU A 51 -2.11 -19.35 4.11
C GLU A 51 -3.51 -19.60 4.68
N GLU A 52 -4.32 -18.54 4.86
CA GLU A 52 -5.72 -18.66 5.28
C GLU A 52 -6.55 -19.49 4.30
N LEU A 53 -6.28 -19.36 3.00
CA LEU A 53 -6.99 -20.07 1.95
C LEU A 53 -6.53 -21.53 1.80
N GLN A 54 -5.25 -21.83 2.05
CA GLN A 54 -4.69 -23.18 1.88
C GLN A 54 -5.28 -24.18 2.88
N ASP A 55 -5.60 -23.75 4.10
CA ASP A 55 -6.08 -24.65 5.16
C ASP A 55 -7.41 -25.34 4.82
N GLN A 56 -8.13 -24.83 3.81
CA GLN A 56 -9.40 -25.39 3.33
C GLN A 56 -9.31 -26.05 1.95
N VAL A 57 -8.18 -25.91 1.23
CA VAL A 57 -7.99 -26.47 -0.11
C VAL A 57 -7.20 -27.78 0.00
N THR A 58 -7.93 -28.79 0.45
CA THR A 58 -7.85 -30.20 0.03
C THR A 58 -6.60 -30.59 -0.75
N ASP A 59 -5.77 -31.41 -0.13
CA ASP A 59 -4.72 -32.14 -0.82
C ASP A 59 -5.36 -32.96 -1.96
N GLY A 60 -5.16 -32.50 -3.20
CA GLY A 60 -5.21 -33.29 -4.41
C GLY A 60 -6.51 -34.01 -4.83
N VAL A 61 -7.70 -33.73 -4.26
CA VAL A 61 -9.08 -34.11 -4.76
C VAL A 61 -10.10 -34.31 -3.60
N MET A 62 -9.68 -34.32 -2.33
CA MET A 62 -10.58 -34.69 -1.22
C MET A 62 -11.12 -33.47 -0.45
N VAL A 63 -12.33 -33.01 -0.81
CA VAL A 63 -13.12 -32.04 -0.02
C VAL A 63 -13.38 -32.62 1.37
N LEU A 64 -12.66 -32.11 2.37
CA LEU A 64 -12.87 -32.46 3.76
C LEU A 64 -14.30 -32.05 4.16
N PRO A 65 -14.97 -32.78 5.06
CA PRO A 65 -16.32 -32.41 5.54
C PRO A 65 -16.38 -30.97 6.09
N SER A 66 -15.27 -30.45 6.60
CA SER A 66 -15.13 -29.05 7.04
C SER A 66 -15.28 -28.02 5.92
N ALA A 67 -15.03 -28.38 4.67
CA ALA A 67 -15.21 -27.50 3.52
C ALA A 67 -16.68 -27.44 3.05
N GLU A 68 -17.57 -28.33 3.53
CA GLU A 68 -19.02 -28.20 3.32
C GLU A 68 -19.63 -27.04 4.14
N GLU A 69 -18.98 -26.63 5.24
CA GLU A 69 -19.42 -25.50 6.08
C GLU A 69 -19.07 -24.12 5.49
N GLY A 70 -18.35 -24.09 4.37
CA GLY A 70 -17.89 -22.89 3.69
C GLY A 70 -16.62 -22.30 4.31
N PHE A 71 -15.94 -21.46 3.52
CA PHE A 71 -14.70 -20.82 3.93
C PHE A 71 -14.92 -19.93 5.16
N ARG A 72 -14.12 -20.17 6.20
CA ARG A 72 -14.01 -19.30 7.37
C ARG A 72 -12.53 -19.05 7.66
N PRO A 73 -12.04 -17.81 7.47
CA PRO A 73 -10.64 -17.50 7.78
C PRO A 73 -10.38 -17.68 9.27
N GLN A 74 -9.23 -18.25 9.62
CA GLN A 74 -8.79 -18.42 11.01
C GLN A 74 -8.60 -17.07 11.70
N CYS A 75 -8.06 -16.08 10.97
CA CYS A 75 -7.95 -14.69 11.46
C CYS A 75 -9.30 -13.95 11.56
N GLY A 76 -10.40 -14.56 11.09
CA GLY A 76 -11.72 -13.95 11.10
C GLY A 76 -11.95 -12.95 9.96
N TRP A 77 -13.23 -12.71 9.65
CA TRP A 77 -13.62 -11.87 8.52
C TRP A 77 -13.09 -10.43 8.56
N PRO A 78 -13.08 -9.72 9.70
CA PRO A 78 -12.58 -8.36 9.74
C PRO A 78 -11.11 -8.24 9.32
N GLU A 79 -10.23 -9.07 9.88
CA GLU A 79 -8.80 -9.05 9.57
C GLU A 79 -8.54 -9.52 8.13
N PHE A 80 -9.22 -10.56 7.68
CA PHE A 80 -9.11 -11.05 6.31
C PHE A 80 -9.48 -9.96 5.29
N LEU A 81 -10.59 -9.25 5.52
CA LEU A 81 -11.04 -8.17 4.63
C LEU A 81 -10.10 -6.96 4.68
N GLU A 82 -9.52 -6.66 5.84
CA GLU A 82 -8.49 -5.62 5.96
C GLU A 82 -7.25 -5.97 5.14
N LYS A 83 -6.73 -7.19 5.26
CA LYS A 83 -5.60 -7.70 4.45
C LYS A 83 -5.91 -7.65 2.95
N MET A 84 -7.11 -8.03 2.53
CA MET A 84 -7.56 -7.90 1.13
C MET A 84 -7.56 -6.43 0.66
N TRP A 85 -7.97 -5.51 1.53
CA TRP A 85 -7.98 -4.08 1.22
C TRP A 85 -6.58 -3.49 1.14
N LEU A 86 -5.68 -3.88 2.06
CA LEU A 86 -4.27 -3.52 2.04
C LEU A 86 -3.58 -4.03 0.77
N LEU A 87 -3.82 -5.29 0.40
CA LEU A 87 -3.28 -5.87 -0.83
C LEU A 87 -3.73 -5.06 -2.06
N LYS A 88 -5.03 -4.74 -2.15
CA LYS A 88 -5.56 -3.87 -3.20
C LYS A 88 -4.84 -2.52 -3.20
N HIS A 89 -4.64 -1.91 -2.04
CA HIS A 89 -3.96 -0.62 -1.90
C HIS A 89 -2.51 -0.68 -2.42
N TYR A 90 -1.75 -1.71 -2.04
CA TYR A 90 -0.37 -1.88 -2.50
C TYR A 90 -0.30 -2.10 -4.02
N ILE A 91 -1.19 -2.92 -4.59
CA ILE A 91 -1.25 -3.16 -6.04
C ILE A 91 -1.65 -1.88 -6.79
N ASP A 92 -2.65 -1.16 -6.32
CA ASP A 92 -3.08 0.12 -6.92
C ASP A 92 -1.95 1.15 -6.87
N HIS A 93 -1.20 1.19 -5.77
CA HIS A 93 -0.05 2.06 -5.62
C HIS A 93 1.08 1.65 -6.58
N ALA A 94 1.42 0.36 -6.65
CA ALA A 94 2.40 -0.18 -7.59
C ALA A 94 2.03 0.11 -9.05
N ARG A 95 0.74 0.00 -9.39
CA ARG A 95 0.21 0.27 -10.73
C ARG A 95 0.46 1.71 -11.17
N ARG A 96 0.37 2.70 -10.27
CA ARG A 96 0.64 4.11 -10.62
C ARG A 96 2.03 4.31 -11.21
N PHE A 97 3.02 3.57 -10.72
CA PHE A 97 4.40 3.62 -11.25
C PHE A 97 4.52 3.05 -12.66
N SER A 98 3.64 2.12 -13.04
CA SER A 98 3.59 1.57 -14.41
C SER A 98 2.87 2.51 -15.40
N GLU A 99 1.97 3.37 -14.91
CA GLU A 99 1.17 4.28 -15.73
C GLU A 99 1.84 5.63 -15.98
N GLY A 100 3.04 5.87 -15.41
CA GLY A 100 3.79 7.11 -15.60
C GLY A 100 3.12 8.37 -15.02
N LYS A 101 2.22 8.20 -14.05
CA LYS A 101 1.54 9.29 -13.33
C LYS A 101 2.22 9.63 -12.01
#